data_AF-A0A951ZKP0-F1
#
_entry.id   AF-A0A951ZKP0-F1
#
_cell.length_a   1.000
_cell.length_b   1.000
_cell.length_c   1.000
_cell.angle_alpha   90.00
_cell.angle_beta   90.00
_cell.angle_gamma   90.00
#
_symmetry.space_group_name_H-M   'P 1'
#
loop_
_entity.id
_entity.type
_entity.pdbx_description
1 polymer ?
#
loop_
_entity_poly.entity_id
_entity_poly.type
_entity_poly.pdbx_seq_one_letter_code
_entity_poly.pdbx_strand_id
1 'polypeptide(L)' 'LHLGYLLKQHACIIHGPEAPPIGRIRNRFLFRILVKMQTGSSYHTVKDTILQAIMTVRKTEAGRKTEYHIDVDPY' A
#
# COMPACT_ATOMS: atom_id res chain seq x y z
N LEU A 1 -10.86 1.55 3.10
CA LEU A 1 -9.53 1.38 2.47
C LEU A 1 -9.33 2.44 1.38
N HIS A 2 -9.01 3.67 1.76
CA HIS A 2 -8.83 4.77 0.79
C HIS A 2 -7.56 4.60 -0.05
N LEU A 3 -6.49 4.05 0.54
CA LEU A 3 -5.22 3.79 -0.15
C LEU A 3 -5.36 2.76 -1.29
N GLY A 4 -6.05 1.64 -1.03
CA GLY A 4 -6.27 0.61 -2.05
C GLY A 4 -7.08 1.12 -3.24
N TYR A 5 -8.03 2.03 -3.02
CA TYR A 5 -8.78 2.67 -4.10
C TYR A 5 -7.87 3.56 -4.97
N LEU A 6 -7.03 4.39 -4.35
CA LEU A 6 -6.09 5.25 -5.07
C LEU A 6 -5.09 4.45 -5.90
N LEU A 7 -4.56 3.35 -5.36
CA LEU A 7 -3.65 2.47 -6.07
C LEU A 7 -4.32 1.77 -7.28
N LYS A 8 -5.63 1.50 -7.21
CA LYS A 8 -6.39 0.87 -8.29
C LYS A 8 -6.55 1.81 -9.49
N GLN A 9 -6.59 3.11 -9.26
CA GLN A 9 -6.70 4.13 -10.33
C GLN A 9 -5.43 4.20 -11.19
N HIS A 10 -4.30 3.69 -10.71
CA HIS A 10 -3.01 3.74 -11.40
C HIS A 10 -2.57 2.39 -12.00
N ALA A 11 -3.53 1.60 -12.49
CA ALA A 11 -3.30 0.37 -13.27
C ALA A 11 -2.52 -0.78 -12.57
N CYS A 12 -2.42 -0.76 -11.24
CA CYS A 12 -1.83 -1.85 -10.48
C CYS A 12 -2.89 -2.91 -10.13
N ILE A 13 -2.54 -4.20 -10.23
CA ILE A 13 -3.41 -5.28 -9.75
C ILE A 13 -3.21 -5.39 -8.24
N ILE A 14 -4.26 -5.13 -7.46
CA ILE A 14 -4.19 -5.15 -5.99
C ILE A 14 -4.83 -6.43 -5.47
N HIS A 15 -4.05 -7.20 -4.72
CA HIS A 15 -4.52 -8.33 -3.93
C HIS A 15 -4.54 -7.90 -2.45
N GLY A 16 -5.72 -7.94 -1.83
CA GLY A 16 -5.92 -7.58 -0.42
C GLY A 16 -6.88 -6.40 -0.18
N PRO A 17 -7.04 -5.97 1.09
CA PRO A 17 -6.19 -6.27 2.23
C PRO A 17 -6.36 -7.70 2.71
N GLU A 18 -5.24 -8.40 2.85
CA GLU A 18 -5.22 -9.70 3.49
C GLU A 18 -5.21 -9.49 5.00
N ALA A 19 -5.97 -10.31 5.73
CA ALA A 19 -5.88 -10.33 7.19
C ALA A 19 -4.45 -10.79 7.54
N PRO A 20 -3.65 -9.99 8.27
CA PRO A 20 -2.31 -10.43 8.63
C PRO A 20 -2.41 -11.69 9.50
N PRO A 21 -1.43 -12.61 9.42
CA PRO A 21 -1.36 -13.76 10.34
C PRO A 21 -1.25 -13.34 11.81
N ILE A 22 -0.81 -12.10 12.07
CA ILE A 22 -0.84 -11.45 13.39
C ILE A 22 -1.63 -10.15 13.28
N GLY A 23 -2.84 -10.13 13.85
CA GLY A 23 -3.77 -8.98 13.78
C GLY A 23 -3.25 -7.70 14.46
N ARG A 24 -2.41 -7.81 15.48
CA ARG A 24 -1.88 -6.68 16.26
C ARG A 24 -0.46 -6.92 16.76
N ILE A 25 0.42 -5.94 16.62
CA ILE A 25 1.75 -5.92 17.27
C ILE A 25 1.91 -4.57 17.96
N ARG A 26 2.28 -4.58 19.25
CA ARG A 26 2.49 -3.35 20.06
C ARG A 26 1.34 -2.33 19.94
N ASN A 27 0.09 -2.82 20.05
CA ASN A 27 -1.14 -2.03 19.91
C ASN A 27 -1.40 -1.39 18.52
N ARG A 28 -0.68 -1.79 17.49
CA ARG A 28 -0.93 -1.38 16.11
C ARG A 28 -1.58 -2.52 15.33
N PHE A 29 -2.64 -2.22 14.60
CA PHE A 29 -3.20 -3.16 13.63
C PHE A 29 -2.30 -3.21 12.41
N LEU A 30 -1.99 -4.43 11.98
CA LEU A 30 -1.24 -4.65 10.75
C LEU A 30 -2.21 -4.83 9.60
N PHE A 31 -1.93 -4.20 8.48
CA PHE A 31 -2.65 -4.42 7.24
C PHE A 31 -1.62 -4.60 6.14
N ARG A 32 -1.71 -5.70 5.40
CA ARG A 32 -0.86 -5.97 4.25
C ARG A 32 -1.67 -5.83 2.97
N ILE A 33 -1.12 -5.10 2.02
CA ILE A 33 -1.66 -4.95 0.67
C ILE A 33 -0.58 -5.45 -0.27
N LEU A 34 -0.89 -6.46 -1.06
CA LEU A 34 0.02 -6.97 -2.08
C LEU A 34 -0.31 -6.30 -3.40
N VAL A 35 0.69 -5.64 -3.98
CA VAL A 35 0.56 -4.91 -5.24
C VAL A 35 1.31 -5.68 -6.31
N LYS A 36 0.57 -6.24 -7.26
CA LYS A 36 1.13 -6.94 -8.42
C LYS A 36 1.27 -5.97 -9.57
N MET A 37 2.49 -5.87 -10.08
CA MET A 37 2.81 -5.08 -11.27
C MET A 37 2.35 -5.81 -12.53
N GLN A 38 1.86 -5.05 -13.52
CA GLN A 38 1.64 -5.60 -14.85
C GLN A 38 2.98 -5.79 -15.57
N THR A 39 3.09 -6.86 -16.36
CA THR A 39 4.24 -7.12 -17.22
C THR A 39 4.44 -5.97 -18.20
N GLY A 40 5.64 -5.38 -18.22
CA GLY A 40 6.00 -4.23 -19.05
C GLY A 40 5.91 -2.86 -18.35
N SER A 41 5.41 -2.80 -17.11
CA SER A 41 5.48 -1.56 -16.31
C SER A 41 6.88 -1.32 -15.78
N SER A 42 7.36 -0.08 -15.87
CA SER A 42 8.63 0.32 -15.25
C SER A 42 8.50 0.31 -13.73
N TYR A 43 9.46 -0.31 -13.04
CA TYR A 43 9.57 -0.33 -11.59
C TYR A 43 9.51 1.08 -10.97
N HIS A 44 10.19 2.04 -11.61
CA HIS A 44 10.24 3.42 -11.15
C HIS A 44 8.85 4.05 -11.11
N THR A 45 8.06 3.85 -12.18
CA THR A 45 6.71 4.42 -12.29
C THR A 45 5.76 3.86 -11.23
N VAL A 46 5.86 2.57 -10.90
CA VAL A 46 5.03 1.95 -9.87
C VAL A 46 5.43 2.44 -8.47
N LYS A 47 6.73 2.55 -8.20
CA LYS A 47 7.22 3.09 -6.93
C LYS A 47 6.75 4.53 -6.72
N ASP A 48 6.87 5.37 -7.73
CA ASP A 48 6.42 6.77 -7.67
C ASP A 48 4.91 6.87 -7.44
N THR A 49 4.15 6.01 -8.12
CA THR A 49 2.69 5.89 -7.93
C THR A 49 2.33 5.55 -6.49
N ILE A 50 2.98 4.53 -5.91
CA ILE A 50 2.74 4.11 -4.52
C ILE A 50 3.07 5.25 -3.55
N LEU A 51 4.20 5.94 -3.78
CA LEU A 51 4.61 7.07 -2.97
C LEU A 51 3.61 8.23 -3.04
N GLN A 52 3.11 8.58 -4.24
CA GLN A 52 2.09 9.61 -4.41
C GLN A 52 0.77 9.26 -3.72
N ALA A 53 0.35 7.99 -3.79
CA ALA A 53 -0.84 7.52 -3.09
C ALA A 53 -0.67 7.63 -1.56
N ILE A 54 0.49 7.24 -1.02
CA ILE A 54 0.80 7.38 0.42
C ILE A 54 0.83 8.85 0.83
N MET A 55 1.49 9.71 0.05
CA MET A 55 1.53 11.15 0.32
C MET A 55 0.13 11.76 0.33
N THR A 56 -0.75 11.33 -0.57
CA THR A 56 -2.14 11.78 -0.63
C THR A 56 -2.91 11.36 0.63
N VAL A 57 -2.79 10.10 1.04
CA VAL A 57 -3.48 9.61 2.25
C VAL A 57 -2.91 10.28 3.52
N ARG A 58 -1.61 10.56 3.59
CA ARG A 58 -0.98 11.31 4.68
C ARG A 58 -1.53 12.73 4.87
N LYS A 59 -2.23 13.32 3.88
CA LYS A 59 -2.89 14.61 4.08
C LYS A 59 -4.05 14.53 5.07
N THR A 60 -4.70 13.36 5.19
CA THR A 60 -5.79 13.09 6.13
C THR A 60 -5.29 12.85 7.56
N GLU A 61 -6.07 13.16 8.58
CA GLU A 61 -5.68 12.94 9.99
C GLU A 61 -5.37 11.47 10.31
N ALA A 62 -6.20 10.55 9.81
CA ALA A 62 -5.98 9.11 9.99
C ALA A 62 -4.69 8.65 9.30
N GLY A 63 -4.42 9.16 8.10
CA GLY A 63 -3.21 8.84 7.36
C GLY A 63 -1.93 9.34 8.01
N ARG A 64 -1.94 10.48 8.72
CA ARG A 64 -0.78 10.98 9.49
C ARG A 64 -0.40 10.09 10.67
N LYS A 65 -1.39 9.44 11.28
CA LYS A 65 -1.22 8.53 12.42
C LYS A 65 -0.91 7.09 11.99
N THR A 66 -0.85 6.82 10.69
CA THR A 66 -0.60 5.50 10.13
C THR A 66 0.83 5.42 9.62
N GLU A 67 1.56 4.38 10.03
CA GLU A 67 2.88 4.07 9.49
C GLU A 67 2.74 3.20 8.25
N TYR A 68 3.50 3.52 7.20
CA TYR A 68 3.49 2.80 5.93
C TYR A 68 4.88 2.23 5.68
N HIS A 69 4.95 0.92 5.45
CA HIS A 69 6.17 0.21 5.11
C HIS A 69 5.97 -0.40 3.71
N ILE A 70 6.91 -0.14 2.81
CA ILE A 70 6.90 -0.69 1.46
C ILE A 70 8.00 -1.75 1.43
N ASP A 71 7.62 -2.98 1.08
CA ASP A 71 8.53 -4.10 0.88
C ASP A 71 8.44 -4.52 -0.58
N VAL A 72 9.59 -4.66 -1.24
CA VAL A 72 9.70 -5.01 -2.66
C VAL A 72 10.32 -6.39 -2.72
N ASP A 73 9.58 -7.33 -3.30
CA ASP A 73 9.89 -8.77 -3.24
C ASP A 73 9.87 -9.32 -1.80
N PRO A 74 8.69 -9.28 -1.13
CA PRO A 74 8.56 -9.85 0.21
C PRO A 74 8.69 -11.38 0.15
N TYR A 75 9.60 -11.92 0.97
CA TYR A 75 9.82 -13.36 1.16
C TYR A 75 8.59 -14.10 1.74
#